data_AF-A0A1G8NL20-F1
#
_entry.id   AF-A0A1G8NL20-F1
#
_cell.length_a   1.000
_cell.length_b   1.000
_cell.length_c   1.000
_cell.angle_alpha   90.00
_cell.angle_beta   90.00
_cell.angle_gamma   90.00
#
_symmetry.space_group_name_H-M   'P 1'
#
loop_
_entity.id
_entity.type
_entity.pdbx_description
1 polymer ?
#
loop_
_entity_poly.entity_id
_entity_poly.type
_entity_poly.pdbx_seq_one_letter_code
_entity_poly.pdbx_strand_id
1 'polypeptide(L)'
;MNDVLVFPRADREMKAAGNAFRKSTYRMLWRGDDGLVCFASVVRTLPFDNVVAELDRALKQEARLFPSIESRLDSLGAEATLLDLPFDLADGWCAGTTILNQTVLQEVLRLSREGIKVSSEDSRAIERQIIKALQHDISVFVSSLDATVVVPALRIFGNLRPSVYNYLFASGNAEWSRNRLQAAELYPAMVSSLMGEAPHHPLQAAIDHALPLLDVAAEYFGVPKSCVRALKGVTSDMLGSWTTRLGAVLLSLAEIAPEKRPKANKDWVSFIGLLDLISQTTKQPVTTTKGRLLLVSASRNGFSISEDELALLKPQARCVERVRHHIGTLVQWIRKSSNELSRDPEAAAQVEEQVWNEFFCQGVGVVRMCSLAERWEMVHAAAVARFSEADNALWLGYRWPALRSDLPLATGGLEFVPLVDRDSLLAEGEAMEHCCGDSRYQMRCAQGLCQIFSLRSERGARVATLEMTVSNDAKPLVEIRQLRAPKNGKPTAECKAAAKTFVAMLNDPTKGYMLSDYLQWRQTIGRQSLTSRKKYAAEIEPIIQATEKVFKKVSYDALSSRVIELSLLSQNLSANNHSV
;
A
#
# COMPACT_ATOMS: atom_id res chain seq x y z
N MET A 1 -27.95 -7.49 44.21
CA MET A 1 -29.05 -6.77 43.54
C MET A 1 -28.42 -6.04 42.38
N ASN A 2 -28.88 -6.29 41.16
CA ASN A 2 -28.37 -5.59 39.99
C ASN A 2 -28.81 -4.13 40.04
N ASP A 3 -27.86 -3.20 39.91
CA ASP A 3 -28.17 -1.78 39.77
C ASP A 3 -28.64 -1.57 38.32
N VAL A 4 -29.95 -1.66 38.11
CA VAL A 4 -30.56 -1.40 36.80
C VAL A 4 -31.33 -0.10 36.87
N LEU A 5 -30.79 0.94 36.22
CA LEU A 5 -31.54 2.16 35.96
C LEU A 5 -32.31 1.96 34.66
N VAL A 6 -33.62 1.72 34.78
CA VAL A 6 -34.53 1.54 33.66
C VAL A 6 -35.27 2.84 33.42
N PHE A 7 -35.12 3.40 32.23
CA PHE A 7 -35.93 4.53 31.80
C PHE A 7 -37.09 4.02 30.94
N PRO A 8 -38.34 4.07 31.42
CA PRO A 8 -39.50 3.67 30.62
C PRO A 8 -39.78 4.67 29.48
N ARG A 9 -40.31 4.18 28.35
CA ARG A 9 -40.93 4.98 27.28
C ARG A 9 -42.37 4.53 27.02
N ALA A 10 -43.13 5.47 26.48
CA ALA A 10 -44.41 5.34 25.80
C ALA A 10 -44.41 4.40 24.58
N ASP A 11 -45.53 3.72 24.37
CA ASP A 11 -45.82 2.84 23.25
C ASP A 11 -45.80 3.55 21.89
N ARG A 12 -45.13 2.97 20.89
CA ARG A 12 -45.19 3.42 19.49
C ARG A 12 -46.13 2.49 18.71
N GLU A 13 -47.26 3.00 18.23
CA GLU A 13 -48.14 2.28 17.30
C GLU A 13 -47.60 2.42 15.86
N MET A 14 -47.02 1.36 15.31
CA MET A 14 -46.74 1.27 13.88
C MET A 14 -47.89 0.56 13.18
N LYS A 15 -48.61 1.27 12.30
CA LYS A 15 -49.60 0.66 11.40
C LYS A 15 -48.89 0.10 10.17
N ALA A 16 -48.51 -1.18 10.23
CA ALA A 16 -48.23 -1.99 9.04
C ALA A 16 -49.26 -3.12 8.99
N ALA A 17 -50.02 -3.17 7.90
CA ALA A 17 -51.00 -4.20 7.50
C ALA A 17 -51.44 -5.20 8.60
N GLY A 18 -52.44 -4.83 9.39
CA GLY A 18 -53.36 -5.78 10.03
C GLY A 18 -53.17 -6.14 11.51
N ASN A 19 -52.02 -5.89 12.15
CA ASN A 19 -51.86 -6.07 13.60
C ASN A 19 -50.94 -4.99 14.18
N ALA A 20 -51.49 -4.06 14.97
CA ALA A 20 -50.73 -2.99 15.62
C ALA A 20 -50.01 -3.54 16.86
N PHE A 21 -48.74 -3.95 16.71
CA PHE A 21 -47.87 -4.23 17.85
C PHE A 21 -47.29 -2.93 18.39
N ARG A 22 -47.42 -2.71 19.71
CA ARG A 22 -46.77 -1.62 20.42
C ARG A 22 -45.32 -2.01 20.69
N LYS A 23 -44.38 -1.31 20.06
CA LYS A 23 -42.96 -1.41 20.41
C LYS A 23 -42.64 -0.36 21.47
N SER A 24 -42.10 -0.79 22.60
CA SER A 24 -41.63 0.10 23.67
C SER A 24 -40.10 0.19 23.61
N THR A 25 -39.54 1.40 23.71
CA THR A 25 -38.08 1.59 23.77
C THR A 25 -37.64 1.86 25.20
N TYR A 26 -36.60 1.21 25.68
CA TYR A 26 -36.04 1.43 27.00
C TYR A 26 -34.61 1.90 26.85
N ARG A 27 -34.21 2.89 27.65
CA ARG A 27 -32.79 3.16 27.87
C ARG A 27 -32.42 2.58 29.22
N MET A 28 -31.33 1.84 29.26
CA MET A 28 -30.95 1.07 30.43
C MET A 28 -29.48 1.28 30.69
N LEU A 29 -29.16 1.81 31.87
CA LEU A 29 -27.83 1.73 32.43
C LEU A 29 -27.81 0.56 33.40
N TRP A 30 -26.91 -0.37 33.15
CA TRP A 30 -26.90 -1.66 33.82
C TRP A 30 -25.49 -1.97 34.32
N ARG A 31 -25.39 -2.48 35.55
CA ARG A 31 -24.19 -3.08 36.11
C ARG A 31 -24.43 -4.56 36.38
N GLY A 32 -23.58 -5.41 35.82
CA GLY A 32 -23.60 -6.85 36.03
C GLY A 32 -23.06 -7.27 37.38
N ASP A 33 -23.32 -8.53 37.74
CA ASP A 33 -22.76 -9.16 38.94
C ASP A 33 -21.22 -9.21 38.90
N ASP A 34 -20.66 -9.27 37.70
CA ASP A 34 -19.23 -9.22 37.45
C ASP A 34 -18.66 -7.80 37.47
N GLY A 35 -19.48 -6.79 37.75
CA GLY A 35 -19.09 -5.39 37.83
C GLY A 35 -18.98 -4.67 36.48
N LEU A 36 -19.20 -5.35 35.35
CA LEU A 36 -19.22 -4.70 34.04
C LEU A 36 -20.45 -3.81 33.89
N VAL A 37 -20.29 -2.71 33.16
CA VAL A 37 -21.37 -1.75 32.91
C VAL A 37 -21.75 -1.73 31.44
N CYS A 38 -23.03 -1.56 31.14
CA CYS A 38 -23.47 -1.29 29.77
C CYS A 38 -24.53 -0.21 29.75
N PHE A 39 -24.56 0.52 28.64
CA PHE A 39 -25.68 1.41 28.33
C PHE A 39 -26.34 0.90 27.05
N ALA A 40 -27.61 0.53 27.15
CA ALA A 40 -28.37 -0.08 26.07
C ALA A 40 -29.65 0.71 25.78
N SER A 41 -29.98 0.86 24.50
CA SER A 41 -31.27 1.34 24.01
C SER A 41 -32.00 0.17 23.36
N VAL A 42 -33.04 -0.35 24.00
CA VAL A 42 -33.75 -1.57 23.58
C VAL A 42 -35.17 -1.25 23.12
N VAL A 43 -35.51 -1.53 21.87
CA VAL A 43 -36.86 -1.46 21.31
C VAL A 43 -37.44 -2.88 21.23
N ARG A 44 -38.59 -3.15 21.87
CA ARG A 44 -39.05 -4.53 22.03
C ARG A 44 -40.57 -4.74 22.02
N THR A 45 -40.95 -6.01 21.83
CA THR A 45 -42.28 -6.62 22.04
C THR A 45 -42.31 -7.68 23.16
N LEU A 46 -41.18 -8.06 23.78
CA LEU A 46 -41.05 -9.14 24.79
C LEU A 46 -41.00 -8.66 26.27
N PRO A 47 -41.19 -9.56 27.26
CA PRO A 47 -41.07 -9.26 28.70
C PRO A 47 -39.69 -8.74 29.11
N PHE A 48 -39.65 -7.78 30.05
CA PHE A 48 -38.44 -7.05 30.45
C PHE A 48 -37.33 -7.95 31.00
N ASP A 49 -37.70 -8.96 31.79
CA ASP A 49 -36.75 -9.80 32.52
C ASP A 49 -35.88 -10.68 31.60
N ASN A 50 -36.44 -11.12 30.47
CA ASN A 50 -35.69 -11.92 29.48
C ASN A 50 -34.58 -11.11 28.81
N VAL A 51 -34.82 -9.82 28.55
CA VAL A 51 -33.83 -8.91 27.96
C VAL A 51 -32.69 -8.65 28.95
N VAL A 52 -33.01 -8.41 30.23
CA VAL A 52 -31.99 -8.21 31.28
C VAL A 52 -31.14 -9.47 31.44
N ALA A 53 -31.78 -10.65 31.49
CA ALA A 53 -31.07 -11.92 31.63
C ALA A 53 -30.16 -12.23 30.42
N GLU A 54 -30.59 -11.87 29.20
CA GLU A 54 -29.74 -12.02 28.01
C GLU A 54 -28.59 -11.01 28.01
N LEU A 55 -28.85 -9.74 28.33
CA LEU A 55 -27.81 -8.71 28.44
C LEU A 55 -26.72 -9.13 29.42
N ASP A 56 -27.11 -9.63 30.59
CA ASP A 56 -26.20 -10.15 31.60
C ASP A 56 -25.36 -11.32 31.07
N ARG A 57 -26.01 -12.28 30.40
CA ARG A 57 -25.32 -13.43 29.80
C ARG A 57 -24.35 -13.01 28.69
N ALA A 58 -24.78 -12.11 27.80
CA ALA A 58 -24.00 -11.64 26.68
C ALA A 58 -22.80 -10.81 27.14
N LEU A 59 -22.97 -9.97 28.17
CA LEU A 59 -21.86 -9.22 28.77
C LEU A 59 -20.88 -10.15 29.49
N LYS A 60 -21.34 -11.20 30.17
CA LYS A 60 -20.45 -12.20 30.77
C LYS A 60 -19.65 -13.00 29.74
N GLN A 61 -20.25 -13.33 28.60
CA GLN A 61 -19.61 -14.15 27.56
C GLN A 61 -18.72 -13.35 26.61
N GLU A 62 -19.14 -12.13 26.27
CA GLU A 62 -18.56 -11.37 25.17
C GLU A 62 -18.00 -10.01 25.58
N ALA A 63 -18.30 -9.54 26.81
CA ALA A 63 -17.79 -8.42 27.65
C ALA A 63 -17.46 -7.06 27.02
N ARG A 64 -17.23 -6.98 25.71
CA ARG A 64 -16.49 -5.95 24.98
C ARG A 64 -16.85 -5.87 23.50
N LEU A 65 -17.51 -6.88 22.93
CA LEU A 65 -17.96 -6.87 21.53
C LEU A 65 -19.42 -6.40 21.46
N PHE A 66 -19.62 -5.08 21.52
CA PHE A 66 -20.96 -4.49 21.38
C PHE A 66 -21.76 -5.03 20.16
N PRO A 67 -21.16 -5.23 18.96
CA PRO A 67 -21.90 -5.73 17.80
C PRO A 67 -22.45 -7.17 17.95
N SER A 68 -21.77 -8.03 18.72
CA SER A 68 -22.22 -9.41 18.92
C SER A 68 -23.35 -9.48 19.96
N ILE A 69 -23.33 -8.60 20.96
CA ILE A 69 -24.42 -8.42 21.91
C ILE A 69 -25.67 -7.89 21.21
N GLU A 70 -25.55 -6.90 20.32
CA GLU A 70 -26.67 -6.39 19.51
C GLU A 70 -27.31 -7.49 18.66
N SER A 71 -26.50 -8.29 17.94
CA SER A 71 -26.99 -9.41 17.13
C SER A 71 -27.72 -10.48 17.95
N ARG A 72 -27.26 -10.76 19.18
CA ARG A 72 -27.95 -11.68 20.10
C ARG A 72 -29.30 -11.12 20.57
N LEU A 73 -29.37 -9.84 20.89
CA LEU A 73 -30.61 -9.20 21.31
C LEU A 73 -31.62 -9.13 20.14
N ASP A 74 -31.15 -8.87 18.92
CA ASP A 74 -31.95 -8.94 17.71
C ASP A 74 -32.55 -10.34 17.50
N SER A 75 -31.78 -11.40 17.81
CA SER A 75 -32.27 -12.79 17.74
C SER A 75 -33.42 -13.08 18.72
N LEU A 76 -33.53 -12.29 19.79
CA LEU A 76 -34.65 -12.32 20.73
C LEU A 76 -35.80 -11.39 20.32
N GLY A 77 -35.75 -10.77 19.13
CA GLY A 77 -36.76 -9.79 18.70
C GLY A 77 -36.73 -8.49 19.49
N ALA A 78 -35.62 -8.20 20.17
CA ALA A 78 -35.36 -6.94 20.83
C ALA A 78 -34.32 -6.17 20.00
N GLU A 79 -34.78 -5.18 19.23
CA GLU A 79 -33.89 -4.27 18.51
C GLU A 79 -33.10 -3.46 19.55
N ALA A 80 -31.86 -3.84 19.81
CA ALA A 80 -31.02 -3.20 20.82
C ALA A 80 -29.85 -2.48 20.18
N THR A 81 -29.54 -1.30 20.69
CA THR A 81 -28.35 -0.54 20.33
C THR A 81 -27.56 -0.25 21.60
N LEU A 82 -26.31 -0.68 21.64
CA LEU A 82 -25.42 -0.37 22.74
C LEU A 82 -24.79 1.00 22.50
N LEU A 83 -24.82 1.82 23.54
CA LEU A 83 -24.46 3.22 23.47
C LEU A 83 -23.21 3.44 24.31
N ASP A 84 -22.10 3.78 23.68
CA ASP A 84 -20.85 4.11 24.37
C ASP A 84 -20.71 5.63 24.59
N LEU A 85 -21.69 6.20 25.29
CA LEU A 85 -21.76 7.65 25.55
C LEU A 85 -21.15 7.99 26.93
N PRO A 86 -20.52 9.17 27.08
CA PRO A 86 -20.06 9.67 28.38
C PRO A 86 -21.18 9.75 29.42
N PHE A 87 -20.90 9.38 30.68
CA PHE A 87 -21.86 9.45 31.79
C PHE A 87 -22.21 10.89 32.21
N ASP A 88 -21.34 11.86 31.95
CA ASP A 88 -21.49 13.27 32.35
C ASP A 88 -22.38 14.09 31.39
N LEU A 89 -22.59 13.60 30.17
CA LEU A 89 -23.45 14.26 29.18
C LEU A 89 -24.91 13.81 29.33
N ALA A 90 -25.59 14.14 30.44
CA ALA A 90 -27.03 13.85 30.57
C ALA A 90 -27.85 14.40 29.37
N ASP A 91 -27.42 15.51 28.79
CA ASP A 91 -27.99 16.03 27.54
C ASP A 91 -27.78 15.06 26.36
N GLY A 92 -26.64 14.38 26.24
CA GLY A 92 -26.42 13.29 25.28
C GLY A 92 -27.29 12.06 25.53
N TRP A 93 -27.61 11.78 26.80
CA TRP A 93 -28.57 10.75 27.21
C TRP A 93 -30.01 11.14 26.88
N CYS A 94 -30.29 12.42 26.68
CA CYS A 94 -31.58 12.98 26.26
C CYS A 94 -31.60 13.49 24.80
N ALA A 95 -30.45 13.58 24.11
CA ALA A 95 -30.24 14.30 22.84
C ALA A 95 -30.94 13.68 21.63
N GLY A 96 -31.43 12.45 21.77
CA GLY A 96 -32.57 12.03 20.97
C GLY A 96 -33.81 12.73 21.51
N THR A 97 -34.07 13.97 21.04
CA THR A 97 -35.23 14.82 21.42
C THR A 97 -36.53 14.02 21.60
N THR A 98 -36.69 12.95 20.84
CA THR A 98 -37.78 11.98 20.95
C THR A 98 -38.02 11.40 22.34
N ILE A 99 -37.01 11.08 23.16
CA ILE A 99 -37.22 10.39 24.45
C ILE A 99 -37.58 11.39 25.54
N LEU A 100 -36.80 12.45 25.71
CA LEU A 100 -37.08 13.49 26.68
C LEU A 100 -38.45 14.14 26.41
N ASN A 101 -38.72 14.52 25.16
CA ASN A 101 -40.02 15.10 24.78
C ASN A 101 -41.19 14.14 25.04
N GLN A 102 -40.97 12.83 24.96
CA GLN A 102 -42.01 11.84 25.19
C GLN A 102 -42.22 11.49 26.65
N THR A 103 -41.18 11.46 27.47
CA THR A 103 -41.31 11.33 28.93
C THR A 103 -42.01 12.56 29.50
N VAL A 104 -41.66 13.75 29.01
CA VAL A 104 -42.39 14.99 29.30
C VAL A 104 -43.85 14.85 28.86
N LEU A 105 -44.12 14.42 27.62
CA LEU A 105 -45.49 14.24 27.13
C LEU A 105 -46.31 13.24 27.96
N GLN A 106 -45.72 12.13 28.39
CA GLN A 106 -46.40 11.15 29.27
C GLN A 106 -46.79 11.76 30.60
N GLU A 107 -45.89 12.53 31.21
CA GLU A 107 -46.16 13.20 32.47
C GLU A 107 -47.22 14.30 32.31
N VAL A 108 -47.17 15.06 31.21
CA VAL A 108 -48.22 16.02 30.84
C VAL A 108 -49.57 15.32 30.65
N LEU A 109 -49.61 14.17 29.97
CA LEU A 109 -50.84 13.39 29.78
C LEU A 109 -51.36 12.79 31.09
N ARG A 110 -50.47 12.36 31.99
CA ARG A 110 -50.84 11.88 33.33
C ARG A 110 -51.53 12.98 34.13
N LEU A 111 -50.88 14.14 34.23
CA LEU A 111 -51.43 15.32 34.91
C LEU A 111 -52.76 15.78 34.28
N SER A 112 -52.87 15.73 32.95
CA SER A 112 -54.11 16.06 32.25
C SER A 112 -55.25 15.06 32.55
N ARG A 113 -54.97 13.77 32.74
CA ARG A 113 -55.98 12.76 33.15
C ARG A 113 -56.45 12.99 34.59
N GLU A 114 -55.60 13.56 35.42
CA GLU A 114 -55.90 13.98 36.79
C GLU A 114 -56.67 15.31 36.85
N GLY A 115 -57.01 15.90 35.69
CA GLY A 115 -57.76 17.15 35.58
C GLY A 115 -56.90 18.41 35.69
N ILE A 116 -55.58 18.28 35.72
CA ILE A 116 -54.64 19.40 35.82
C ILE A 116 -54.34 19.93 34.42
N LYS A 117 -54.62 21.22 34.15
CA LYS A 117 -54.21 21.87 32.91
C LYS A 117 -52.71 22.19 32.97
N VAL A 118 -51.95 21.68 32.01
CA VAL A 118 -50.50 21.89 31.92
C VAL A 118 -50.21 22.94 30.84
N SER A 119 -49.56 24.05 31.22
CA SER A 119 -49.11 25.09 30.29
C SER A 119 -47.81 24.69 29.58
N SER A 120 -47.38 25.49 28.60
CA SER A 120 -46.07 25.31 27.96
C SER A 120 -44.91 25.55 28.93
N GLU A 121 -45.10 26.43 29.92
CA GLU A 121 -44.11 26.69 30.97
C GLU A 121 -44.02 25.52 31.95
N ASP A 122 -45.15 24.92 32.33
CA ASP A 122 -45.19 23.70 33.15
C ASP A 122 -44.51 22.52 32.44
N SER A 123 -44.71 22.37 31.13
CA SER A 123 -44.03 21.36 30.32
C SER A 123 -42.50 21.51 30.35
N ARG A 124 -41.99 22.75 30.22
CA ARG A 124 -40.55 23.04 30.37
C ARG A 124 -40.04 22.85 31.80
N ALA A 125 -40.88 23.06 32.81
CA ALA A 125 -40.54 22.78 34.21
C ALA A 125 -40.41 21.27 34.46
N ILE A 126 -41.37 20.48 33.95
CA ILE A 126 -41.35 19.00 33.97
C ILE A 126 -40.10 18.47 33.26
N GLU A 127 -39.78 19.00 32.07
CA GLU A 127 -38.58 18.66 31.32
C GLU A 127 -37.30 18.87 32.14
N ARG A 128 -37.15 20.05 32.75
CA ARG A 128 -36.00 20.36 33.62
C ARG A 128 -35.96 19.45 34.86
N GLN A 129 -37.09 19.09 35.43
CA GLN A 129 -37.16 18.20 36.59
C GLN A 129 -36.72 16.77 36.22
N ILE A 130 -37.17 16.26 35.06
CA ILE A 130 -36.76 14.96 34.54
C ILE A 130 -35.25 14.94 34.28
N ILE A 131 -34.69 15.96 33.61
CA ILE A 131 -33.23 16.04 33.39
C ILE A 131 -32.47 16.03 34.72
N LYS A 132 -32.92 16.79 35.72
CA LYS A 132 -32.29 16.81 37.05
C LYS A 132 -32.34 15.46 37.76
N ALA A 133 -33.47 14.76 37.69
CA ALA A 133 -33.61 13.42 38.26
C ALA A 133 -32.67 12.42 37.56
N LEU A 134 -32.60 12.46 36.23
CA LEU A 134 -31.69 11.62 35.45
C LEU A 134 -30.22 11.88 35.80
N GLN A 135 -29.83 13.15 35.91
CA GLN A 135 -28.48 13.54 36.34
C GLN A 135 -28.16 13.01 37.73
N HIS A 136 -29.12 13.07 38.66
CA HIS A 136 -28.96 12.53 39.99
C HIS A 136 -28.75 11.01 39.97
N ASP A 137 -29.61 10.26 39.27
CA ASP A 137 -29.53 8.80 39.21
C ASP A 137 -28.24 8.32 38.54
N ILE A 138 -27.82 8.97 37.45
CA ILE A 138 -26.53 8.67 36.80
C ILE A 138 -25.37 8.97 37.75
N SER A 139 -25.42 10.09 38.48
CA SER A 139 -24.39 10.43 39.46
C SER A 139 -24.32 9.40 40.60
N VAL A 140 -25.46 8.90 41.08
CA VAL A 140 -25.52 7.83 42.09
C VAL A 140 -24.93 6.53 41.54
N PHE A 141 -25.29 6.16 40.30
CA PHE A 141 -24.73 4.98 39.63
C PHE A 141 -23.21 5.08 39.47
N VAL A 142 -22.69 6.20 38.94
CA VAL A 142 -21.25 6.41 38.77
C VAL A 142 -20.52 6.38 40.12
N SER A 143 -21.14 6.89 41.18
CA SER A 143 -20.59 6.84 42.54
C SER A 143 -20.58 5.43 43.13
N SER A 144 -21.37 4.49 42.58
CA SER A 144 -21.36 3.07 43.00
C SER A 144 -20.29 2.24 42.30
N LEU A 145 -19.66 2.77 41.24
CA LEU A 145 -18.59 2.12 40.50
C LEU A 145 -17.25 2.17 41.24
N ASP A 146 -16.30 1.34 40.82
CA ASP A 146 -14.99 1.27 41.44
C ASP A 146 -14.23 2.60 41.27
N ALA A 147 -14.05 3.33 42.38
CA ALA A 147 -13.38 4.62 42.40
C ALA A 147 -11.92 4.54 41.93
N THR A 148 -11.27 3.38 42.08
CA THR A 148 -9.89 3.14 41.61
C THR A 148 -9.81 3.10 40.08
N VAL A 149 -10.92 2.87 39.40
CA VAL A 149 -11.04 2.93 37.93
C VAL A 149 -11.62 4.26 37.47
N VAL A 150 -12.69 4.73 38.11
CA VAL A 150 -13.42 5.94 37.72
C VAL A 150 -12.53 7.18 37.76
N VAL A 151 -11.80 7.39 38.87
CA VAL A 151 -10.99 8.61 39.05
C VAL A 151 -9.87 8.70 38.01
N PRO A 152 -9.06 7.64 37.79
CA PRO A 152 -8.07 7.67 36.71
C PRO A 152 -8.69 7.80 35.33
N ALA A 153 -9.81 7.12 35.04
CA ALA A 153 -10.47 7.21 33.73
C ALA A 153 -10.88 8.66 33.40
N LEU A 154 -11.54 9.35 34.34
CA LEU A 154 -11.90 10.76 34.19
C LEU A 154 -10.67 11.65 34.00
N ARG A 155 -9.59 11.40 34.74
CA ARG A 155 -8.35 12.16 34.62
C ARG A 155 -7.65 11.95 33.27
N ILE A 156 -7.64 10.72 32.75
CA ILE A 156 -6.89 10.33 31.54
C ILE A 156 -7.68 10.69 30.27
N PHE A 157 -8.98 10.38 30.25
CA PHE A 157 -9.83 10.49 29.06
C PHE A 157 -10.76 11.71 29.09
N GLY A 158 -10.79 12.45 30.20
CA GLY A 158 -11.66 13.62 30.39
C GLY A 158 -13.14 13.29 30.60
N ASN A 159 -13.55 12.05 30.32
CA ASN A 159 -14.90 11.53 30.50
C ASN A 159 -14.86 10.04 30.87
N LEU A 160 -15.98 9.54 31.40
CA LEU A 160 -16.15 8.12 31.71
C LEU A 160 -17.22 7.55 30.79
N ARG A 161 -16.88 6.47 30.08
CA ARG A 161 -17.79 5.71 29.20
C ARG A 161 -17.85 4.24 29.63
N PRO A 162 -18.92 3.51 29.28
CA PRO A 162 -18.99 2.07 29.54
C PRO A 162 -17.79 1.28 29.00
N SER A 163 -17.34 1.53 27.76
CA SER A 163 -16.20 0.85 27.15
C SER A 163 -14.89 1.09 27.92
N VAL A 164 -14.64 2.34 28.30
CA VAL A 164 -13.47 2.77 29.07
C VAL A 164 -13.46 2.07 30.43
N TYR A 165 -14.60 2.12 31.14
CA TYR A 165 -14.74 1.50 32.45
C TYR A 165 -14.53 -0.01 32.35
N ASN A 166 -15.23 -0.71 31.45
CA ASN A 166 -15.12 -2.16 31.32
C ASN A 166 -13.71 -2.62 30.94
N TYR A 167 -13.05 -1.86 30.06
CA TYR A 167 -11.66 -2.13 29.70
C TYR A 167 -10.75 -1.98 30.92
N LEU A 168 -10.85 -0.90 31.70
CA LEU A 168 -9.96 -0.69 32.84
C LEU A 168 -10.32 -1.56 34.05
N PHE A 169 -11.59 -1.87 34.27
CA PHE A 169 -12.06 -2.73 35.35
C PHE A 169 -11.67 -4.20 35.12
N ALA A 170 -11.51 -4.60 33.85
CA ALA A 170 -10.99 -5.91 33.45
C ALA A 170 -11.71 -7.10 34.09
N SER A 171 -13.05 -7.01 34.21
CA SER A 171 -13.90 -8.04 34.82
C SER A 171 -13.46 -8.43 36.25
N GLY A 172 -12.94 -7.48 37.01
CA GLY A 172 -12.54 -7.67 38.40
C GLY A 172 -11.14 -8.27 38.59
N ASN A 173 -10.38 -8.51 37.52
CA ASN A 173 -8.99 -8.91 37.64
C ASN A 173 -8.11 -7.70 38.03
N ALA A 174 -7.77 -7.62 39.32
CA ALA A 174 -7.00 -6.50 39.88
C ALA A 174 -5.62 -6.29 39.24
N GLU A 175 -4.95 -7.37 38.80
CA GLU A 175 -3.66 -7.27 38.12
C GLU A 175 -3.81 -6.68 36.72
N TRP A 176 -4.76 -7.19 35.93
CA TRP A 176 -5.04 -6.64 34.60
C TRP A 176 -5.51 -5.20 34.69
N SER A 177 -6.36 -4.88 35.67
CA SER A 177 -6.83 -3.51 35.90
C SER A 177 -5.67 -2.56 36.18
N ARG A 178 -4.76 -2.92 37.11
CA ARG A 178 -3.54 -2.16 37.41
C ARG A 178 -2.68 -1.95 36.17
N ASN A 179 -2.40 -3.01 35.41
CA ASN A 179 -1.52 -2.95 34.24
C ASN A 179 -2.14 -2.08 33.12
N ARG A 180 -3.46 -2.20 32.90
CA ARG A 180 -4.20 -1.37 31.93
C ARG A 180 -4.27 0.09 32.33
N LEU A 181 -4.46 0.39 33.62
CA LEU A 181 -4.40 1.75 34.14
C LEU A 181 -3.01 2.36 33.89
N GLN A 182 -1.93 1.62 34.20
CA GLN A 182 -0.57 2.07 33.92
C GLN A 182 -0.33 2.32 32.43
N ALA A 183 -0.82 1.43 31.56
CA ALA A 183 -0.74 1.61 30.12
C ALA A 183 -1.55 2.83 29.64
N ALA A 184 -2.74 3.06 30.21
CA ALA A 184 -3.61 4.19 29.87
C ALA A 184 -3.00 5.53 30.30
N GLU A 185 -2.34 5.59 31.46
CA GLU A 185 -1.62 6.78 31.91
C GLU A 185 -0.46 7.14 30.98
N LEU A 186 0.25 6.13 30.46
CA LEU A 186 1.41 6.34 29.60
C LEU A 186 1.02 6.57 28.13
N TYR A 187 0.05 5.82 27.61
CA TYR A 187 -0.35 5.82 26.20
C TYR A 187 -1.88 5.88 26.03
N PRO A 188 -2.54 7.00 26.40
CA PRO A 188 -3.99 7.10 26.40
C PRO A 188 -4.60 6.76 25.04
N ALA A 189 -4.08 7.33 23.94
CA ALA A 189 -4.57 7.09 22.58
C ALA A 189 -4.47 5.63 22.13
N MET A 190 -3.40 4.92 22.53
CA MET A 190 -3.24 3.51 22.21
C MET A 190 -4.23 2.65 22.99
N VAL A 191 -4.48 2.99 24.26
CA VAL A 191 -5.51 2.30 25.03
C VAL A 191 -6.90 2.58 24.45
N SER A 192 -7.19 3.82 24.04
CA SER A 192 -8.44 4.15 23.35
C SER A 192 -8.64 3.35 22.06
N SER A 193 -7.58 3.06 21.29
CA SER A 193 -7.71 2.22 20.09
C SER A 193 -7.93 0.74 20.39
N LEU A 194 -7.71 0.29 21.63
CA LEU A 194 -7.96 -1.09 22.07
C LEU A 194 -9.36 -1.27 22.67
N MET A 195 -10.07 -0.19 22.95
CA MET A 195 -11.42 -0.25 23.48
C MET A 195 -12.38 -0.75 22.40
N GLY A 196 -12.89 -1.98 22.56
CA GLY A 196 -13.78 -2.64 21.59
C GLY A 196 -13.08 -3.63 20.65
N GLU A 197 -11.75 -3.80 20.78
CA GLU A 197 -11.02 -4.84 20.08
C GLU A 197 -11.28 -6.23 20.67
N ALA A 198 -11.04 -7.27 19.86
CA ALA A 198 -11.27 -8.66 20.26
C ALA A 198 -10.41 -9.07 21.49
N PRO A 199 -10.88 -10.03 22.32
CA PRO A 199 -10.19 -10.47 23.55
C PRO A 199 -8.73 -10.92 23.37
N HIS A 200 -8.32 -11.22 22.14
CA HIS A 200 -7.00 -11.74 21.78
C HIS A 200 -6.11 -10.72 21.05
N HIS A 201 -6.42 -9.42 21.15
CA HIS A 201 -5.58 -8.40 20.55
C HIS A 201 -4.15 -8.46 21.15
N PRO A 202 -3.07 -8.60 20.33
CA PRO A 202 -1.71 -8.82 20.84
C PRO A 202 -1.24 -7.74 21.84
N LEU A 203 -1.57 -6.48 21.56
CA LEU A 203 -1.26 -5.36 22.48
C LEU A 203 -1.98 -5.47 23.82
N GLN A 204 -3.23 -5.92 23.84
CA GLN A 204 -3.96 -6.08 25.09
C GLN A 204 -3.36 -7.22 25.91
N ALA A 205 -3.06 -8.36 25.28
CA ALA A 205 -2.38 -9.47 25.95
C ALA A 205 -1.03 -9.03 26.53
N ALA A 206 -0.26 -8.21 25.79
CA ALA A 206 0.98 -7.64 26.30
C ALA A 206 0.77 -6.75 27.53
N ILE A 207 -0.27 -5.92 27.57
CA ILE A 207 -0.62 -5.10 28.73
C ILE A 207 -1.05 -6.00 29.90
N ASP A 208 -1.98 -6.92 29.66
CA ASP A 208 -2.55 -7.81 30.69
C ASP A 208 -1.45 -8.64 31.37
N HIS A 209 -0.48 -9.12 30.62
CA HIS A 209 0.65 -9.93 31.10
C HIS A 209 1.92 -9.12 31.43
N ALA A 210 1.84 -7.79 31.47
CA ALA A 210 2.98 -6.89 31.78
C ALA A 210 4.23 -7.13 30.91
N LEU A 211 4.04 -7.51 29.64
CA LEU A 211 5.11 -7.67 28.66
C LEU A 211 5.67 -6.30 28.23
N PRO A 212 6.88 -6.23 27.63
CA PRO A 212 7.45 -4.99 27.11
C PRO A 212 6.61 -4.37 25.98
N LEU A 213 5.62 -3.53 26.34
CA LEU A 213 4.62 -2.99 25.42
C LEU A 213 5.19 -2.26 24.21
N LEU A 214 6.32 -1.55 24.37
CA LEU A 214 6.99 -0.87 23.27
C LEU A 214 7.48 -1.82 22.18
N ASP A 215 7.90 -3.02 22.57
CA ASP A 215 8.48 -4.01 21.66
C ASP A 215 7.36 -4.68 20.87
N VAL A 216 6.33 -5.14 21.59
CA VAL A 216 5.14 -5.74 20.98
C VAL A 216 4.43 -4.75 20.06
N ALA A 217 4.33 -3.47 20.44
CA ALA A 217 3.71 -2.45 19.59
C ALA A 217 4.55 -2.08 18.37
N ALA A 218 5.87 -1.97 18.52
CA ALA A 218 6.75 -1.72 17.39
C ALA A 218 6.64 -2.84 16.34
N GLU A 219 6.63 -4.10 16.79
CA GLU A 219 6.45 -5.27 15.93
C GLU A 219 5.07 -5.30 15.29
N TYR A 220 4.00 -5.17 16.09
CA TYR A 220 2.61 -5.21 15.62
C TYR A 220 2.32 -4.17 14.55
N PHE A 221 2.82 -2.93 14.71
CA PHE A 221 2.61 -1.86 13.74
C PHE A 221 3.68 -1.80 12.63
N GLY A 222 4.74 -2.59 12.71
CA GLY A 222 5.87 -2.55 11.76
C GLY A 222 6.63 -1.22 11.79
N VAL A 223 6.81 -0.61 12.97
CA VAL A 223 7.46 0.70 13.13
C VAL A 223 8.58 0.68 14.18
N PRO A 224 9.56 1.60 14.11
CA PRO A 224 10.57 1.72 15.16
C PRO A 224 9.96 2.00 16.54
N LYS A 225 10.57 1.46 17.62
CA LYS A 225 10.17 1.72 19.03
C LYS A 225 10.09 3.22 19.37
N SER A 226 10.86 4.06 18.69
CA SER A 226 10.85 5.51 18.85
C SER A 226 9.54 6.17 18.35
N CYS A 227 8.82 5.55 17.40
CA CYS A 227 7.51 6.01 16.95
C CYS A 227 6.45 5.74 18.02
N VAL A 228 6.45 4.53 18.58
CA VAL A 228 5.53 4.16 19.68
C VAL A 228 5.79 5.06 20.89
N ARG A 229 7.05 5.31 21.23
CA ARG A 229 7.41 6.23 22.34
C ARG A 229 6.88 7.65 22.14
N ALA A 230 6.74 8.11 20.90
CA ALA A 230 6.21 9.44 20.61
C ALA A 230 4.73 9.57 21.02
N LEU A 231 3.97 8.46 21.08
CA LEU A 231 2.58 8.46 21.54
C LEU A 231 2.42 8.66 23.06
N LYS A 232 3.51 8.77 23.82
CA LYS A 232 3.44 8.95 25.27
C LYS A 232 2.66 10.23 25.60
N GLY A 233 1.58 10.09 26.36
CA GLY A 233 0.70 11.19 26.77
C GLY A 233 -0.23 11.75 25.68
N VAL A 234 -0.22 11.15 24.48
CA VAL A 234 -1.14 11.56 23.40
C VAL A 234 -2.53 11.01 23.69
N THR A 235 -3.55 11.86 23.65
CA THR A 235 -4.95 11.49 23.91
C THR A 235 -5.74 11.29 22.63
N SER A 236 -6.90 10.62 22.73
CA SER A 236 -7.84 10.46 21.62
C SER A 236 -8.28 11.80 21.03
N ASP A 237 -8.44 12.84 21.86
CA ASP A 237 -8.86 14.16 21.41
C ASP A 237 -7.82 14.84 20.52
N MET A 238 -6.52 14.60 20.79
CA MET A 238 -5.44 15.09 19.93
C MET A 238 -5.42 14.38 18.57
N LEU A 239 -5.83 13.11 18.52
CA LEU A 239 -5.90 12.32 17.28
C LEU A 239 -7.23 12.45 16.55
N GLY A 240 -8.31 12.85 17.23
CA GLY A 240 -9.66 12.88 16.70
C GLY A 240 -10.07 11.53 16.08
N SER A 241 -10.54 11.60 14.83
CA SER A 241 -10.96 10.42 14.05
C SER A 241 -9.82 9.44 13.75
N TRP A 242 -8.56 9.84 13.87
CA TRP A 242 -7.40 8.98 13.63
C TRP A 242 -7.08 8.03 14.78
N THR A 243 -7.77 8.14 15.92
CA THR A 243 -7.63 7.21 17.04
C THR A 243 -7.89 5.75 16.62
N THR A 244 -8.87 5.52 15.75
CA THR A 244 -9.18 4.19 15.18
C THR A 244 -8.22 3.76 14.08
N ARG A 245 -7.31 4.64 13.65
CA ARG A 245 -6.34 4.41 12.57
C ARG A 245 -4.91 4.59 13.08
N LEU A 246 -4.65 4.19 14.33
CA LEU A 246 -3.36 4.41 14.99
C LEU A 246 -2.17 3.82 14.22
N GLY A 247 -2.36 2.69 13.55
CA GLY A 247 -1.33 2.11 12.68
C GLY A 247 -0.91 3.05 11.54
N ALA A 248 -1.87 3.73 10.90
CA ALA A 248 -1.57 4.71 9.86
C ALA A 248 -0.82 5.93 10.42
N VAL A 249 -1.22 6.40 11.61
CA VAL A 249 -0.53 7.48 12.33
C VAL A 249 0.93 7.12 12.61
N LEU A 250 1.17 5.92 13.14
CA LEU A 250 2.51 5.43 13.48
C LEU A 250 3.39 5.22 12.23
N LEU A 251 2.82 4.67 11.16
CA LEU A 251 3.51 4.55 9.87
C LEU A 251 3.89 5.94 9.34
N SER A 252 2.98 6.92 9.40
CA SER A 252 3.28 8.31 9.02
C SER A 252 4.37 8.94 9.89
N LEU A 253 4.43 8.66 11.20
CA LEU A 253 5.52 9.11 12.06
C LEU A 253 6.86 8.48 11.73
N ALA A 254 6.87 7.23 11.25
CA ALA A 254 8.10 6.53 10.87
C ALA A 254 8.81 7.21 9.70
N GLU A 255 8.05 7.87 8.82
CA GLU A 255 8.55 8.64 7.68
C GLU A 255 9.22 9.97 8.09
N ILE A 256 8.95 10.44 9.31
CA ILE A 256 9.49 11.69 9.83
C ILE A 256 10.71 11.38 10.72
N ALA A 257 11.79 12.11 10.48
CA ALA A 257 12.99 12.05 11.30
C ALA A 257 12.65 12.28 12.79
N PRO A 258 13.20 11.50 13.74
CA PRO A 258 12.80 11.55 15.15
C PRO A 258 12.77 12.96 15.76
N GLU A 259 13.72 13.82 15.39
CA GLU A 259 13.85 15.19 15.88
C GLU A 259 12.75 16.15 15.38
N LYS A 260 12.06 15.78 14.30
CA LYS A 260 10.96 16.54 13.65
C LYS A 260 9.57 16.00 13.98
N ARG A 261 9.45 14.93 14.76
CA ARG A 261 8.14 14.38 15.18
C ARG A 261 7.42 15.35 16.11
N PRO A 262 6.07 15.29 16.21
CA PRO A 262 5.30 16.09 17.15
C PRO A 262 5.77 15.88 18.59
N LYS A 263 5.98 16.96 19.34
CA LYS A 263 6.46 16.90 20.75
C LYS A 263 5.45 17.46 21.73
N ALA A 264 4.71 18.49 21.33
CA ALA A 264 3.67 19.13 22.15
C ALA A 264 2.26 18.85 21.59
N ASN A 265 1.24 19.05 22.43
CA ASN A 265 -0.17 18.84 22.03
C ASN A 265 -0.54 19.62 20.76
N LYS A 266 -0.08 20.86 20.64
CA LYS A 266 -0.32 21.68 19.44
C LYS A 266 0.28 21.05 18.18
N ASP A 267 1.46 20.42 18.30
CA ASP A 267 2.14 19.79 17.17
C ASP A 267 1.37 18.55 16.71
N TRP A 268 0.81 17.80 17.65
CA TRP A 268 -0.03 16.63 17.36
C TRP A 268 -1.31 17.03 16.62
N VAL A 269 -2.00 18.07 17.10
CA VAL A 269 -3.19 18.60 16.42
C VAL A 269 -2.85 19.07 15.00
N SER A 270 -1.74 19.81 14.83
CA SER A 270 -1.28 20.24 13.50
C SER A 270 -0.90 19.07 12.60
N PHE A 271 -0.19 18.06 13.13
CA PHE A 271 0.19 16.87 12.39
C PHE A 271 -1.04 16.08 11.91
N ILE A 272 -2.05 15.91 12.76
CA ILE A 272 -3.28 15.21 12.40
C ILE A 272 -4.10 16.01 11.38
N GLY A 273 -4.23 17.32 11.56
CA GLY A 273 -4.85 18.20 10.57
C GLY A 273 -4.16 18.12 9.21
N LEU A 274 -2.83 17.99 9.19
CA LEU A 274 -2.07 17.74 7.97
C LEU A 274 -2.36 16.36 7.36
N LEU A 275 -2.47 15.29 8.16
CA LEU A 275 -2.85 13.96 7.65
C LEU A 275 -4.24 13.99 6.99
N ASP A 276 -5.21 14.67 7.60
CA ASP A 276 -6.55 14.87 7.03
C ASP A 276 -6.48 15.65 5.72
N LEU A 277 -5.75 16.77 5.72
CA LEU A 277 -5.58 17.60 4.53
C LEU A 277 -4.95 16.81 3.38
N ILE A 278 -3.89 16.03 3.64
CA ILE A 278 -3.25 15.16 2.66
C ILE A 278 -4.25 14.09 2.19
N SER A 279 -4.95 13.41 3.09
CA SER A 279 -5.86 12.32 2.71
C SER A 279 -7.03 12.82 1.86
N GLN A 280 -7.66 13.94 2.23
CA GLN A 280 -8.75 14.56 1.47
C GLN A 280 -8.29 15.07 0.10
N THR A 281 -7.12 15.70 0.06
CA THR A 281 -6.58 16.32 -1.15
C THR A 281 -6.09 15.31 -2.16
N THR A 282 -5.46 14.24 -1.68
CA THR A 282 -4.90 13.19 -2.54
C THR A 282 -5.92 12.11 -2.87
N LYS A 283 -6.97 11.95 -2.06
CA LYS A 283 -7.91 10.81 -2.08
C LYS A 283 -7.18 9.46 -1.96
N GLN A 284 -6.03 9.46 -1.30
CA GLN A 284 -5.16 8.29 -1.11
C GLN A 284 -4.72 8.21 0.37
N PRO A 285 -4.26 7.03 0.83
CA PRO A 285 -3.62 6.92 2.14
C PRO A 285 -2.39 7.83 2.25
N VAL A 286 -2.13 8.40 3.43
CA VAL A 286 -0.94 9.24 3.66
C VAL A 286 0.36 8.44 3.55
N THR A 287 0.28 7.11 3.66
CA THR A 287 1.39 6.18 3.51
C THR A 287 1.85 5.98 2.06
N THR A 288 1.18 6.55 1.05
CA THR A 288 1.68 6.53 -0.34
C THR A 288 2.90 7.44 -0.50
N THR A 289 3.72 7.23 -1.53
CA THR A 289 4.88 8.12 -1.81
C THR A 289 4.49 9.58 -1.85
N LYS A 290 3.41 9.92 -2.57
CA LYS A 290 2.85 11.27 -2.57
C LYS A 290 2.53 11.79 -1.16
N GLY A 291 1.85 11.01 -0.33
CA GLY A 291 1.51 11.40 1.04
C GLY A 291 2.75 11.58 1.91
N ARG A 292 3.70 10.66 1.83
CA ARG A 292 5.00 10.69 2.54
C ARG A 292 5.80 11.93 2.18
N LEU A 293 5.91 12.26 0.89
CA LEU A 293 6.63 13.44 0.43
C LEU A 293 6.00 14.71 1.02
N LEU A 294 4.68 14.90 0.89
CA LEU A 294 3.99 16.05 1.47
C LEU A 294 4.20 16.14 2.98
N LEU A 295 4.12 15.01 3.68
CA LEU A 295 4.31 14.93 5.11
C LEU A 295 5.73 15.33 5.54
N VAL A 296 6.76 14.79 4.88
CA VAL A 296 8.16 15.13 5.15
C VAL A 296 8.42 16.61 4.88
N SER A 297 7.83 17.19 3.82
CA SER A 297 7.96 18.62 3.54
C SER A 297 7.37 19.47 4.67
N ALA A 298 6.11 19.21 5.03
CA ALA A 298 5.40 19.99 6.04
C ALA A 298 5.97 19.80 7.45
N SER A 299 6.57 18.64 7.76
CA SER A 299 7.25 18.42 9.05
C SER A 299 8.40 19.41 9.32
N ARG A 300 8.99 19.99 8.25
CA ARG A 300 10.04 21.02 8.38
C ARG A 300 9.50 22.37 8.83
N ASN A 301 8.22 22.63 8.56
CA ASN A 301 7.53 23.89 8.83
C ASN A 301 6.50 23.74 9.96
N GLY A 302 6.75 22.86 10.94
CA GLY A 302 5.84 22.69 12.08
C GLY A 302 4.48 22.12 11.71
N PHE A 303 4.42 21.27 10.67
CA PHE A 303 3.20 20.64 10.15
C PHE A 303 2.15 21.59 9.57
N SER A 304 2.49 22.86 9.35
CA SER A 304 1.65 23.77 8.59
C SER A 304 2.01 23.74 7.11
N ILE A 305 1.00 23.67 6.26
CA ILE A 305 1.10 23.89 4.82
C ILE A 305 -0.09 24.76 4.40
N SER A 306 0.12 25.81 3.61
CA SER A 306 -1.00 26.62 3.12
C SER A 306 -1.78 25.87 2.04
N GLU A 307 -3.05 26.23 1.83
CA GLU A 307 -3.84 25.67 0.71
C GLU A 307 -3.18 25.97 -0.64
N ASP A 308 -2.57 27.14 -0.79
CA ASP A 308 -1.82 27.54 -2.00
C ASP A 308 -0.59 26.66 -2.22
N GLU A 309 0.18 26.38 -1.17
CA GLU A 309 1.32 25.45 -1.22
C GLU A 309 0.86 24.05 -1.60
N LEU A 310 -0.26 23.59 -1.04
CA LEU A 310 -0.81 22.28 -1.36
C LEU A 310 -1.34 22.22 -2.81
N ALA A 311 -1.93 23.31 -3.31
CA ALA A 311 -2.38 23.43 -4.69
C ALA A 311 -1.18 23.37 -5.67
N LEU A 312 -0.05 24.00 -5.32
CA LEU A 312 1.20 23.93 -6.08
C LEU A 312 1.84 22.54 -6.04
N LEU A 313 1.78 21.85 -4.90
CA LEU A 313 2.37 20.52 -4.74
C LEU A 313 1.53 19.40 -5.39
N LYS A 314 0.23 19.62 -5.63
CA LYS A 314 -0.65 18.61 -6.24
C LYS A 314 -0.19 18.18 -7.65
N PRO A 315 0.03 19.08 -8.62
CA PRO A 315 0.57 18.74 -9.94
C PRO A 315 1.95 18.09 -9.87
N GLN A 316 2.82 18.60 -8.99
CA GLN A 316 4.18 18.09 -8.81
C GLN A 316 4.20 16.65 -8.29
N ALA A 317 3.38 16.34 -7.30
CA ALA A 317 3.21 14.99 -6.80
C ALA A 317 2.63 14.03 -7.85
N ARG A 318 1.73 14.50 -8.73
CA ARG A 318 1.28 13.68 -9.88
C ARG A 318 2.41 13.34 -10.83
N CYS A 319 3.36 14.25 -11.02
CA CYS A 319 4.53 14.01 -11.85
C CYS A 319 5.41 12.91 -11.23
N VAL A 320 5.66 12.97 -9.92
CA VAL A 320 6.41 11.93 -9.20
C VAL A 320 5.74 10.56 -9.31
N GLU A 321 4.42 10.48 -9.16
CA GLU A 321 3.67 9.22 -9.29
C GLU A 321 3.74 8.64 -10.72
N ARG A 322 3.74 9.47 -11.76
CA ARG A 322 3.94 8.98 -13.14
C ARG A 322 5.34 8.42 -13.33
N VAL A 323 6.37 9.10 -12.82
CA VAL A 323 7.73 8.56 -12.84
C VAL A 323 7.78 7.23 -12.09
N ARG A 324 7.19 7.15 -10.90
CA ARG A 324 7.08 5.90 -10.12
C ARG A 324 6.43 4.79 -10.93
N HIS A 325 5.30 5.07 -11.59
CA HIS A 325 4.62 4.12 -12.46
C HIS A 325 5.53 3.61 -13.59
N HIS A 326 6.25 4.51 -14.27
CA HIS A 326 7.20 4.13 -15.32
C HIS A 326 8.37 3.30 -14.80
N ILE A 327 8.92 3.64 -13.63
CA ILE A 327 9.94 2.82 -12.97
C ILE A 327 9.38 1.44 -12.60
N GLY A 328 8.14 1.36 -12.10
CA GLY A 328 7.46 0.09 -11.85
C GLY A 328 7.33 -0.76 -13.11
N THR A 329 6.97 -0.17 -14.25
CA THR A 329 6.95 -0.85 -15.55
C THR A 329 8.33 -1.40 -15.94
N LEU A 330 9.41 -0.62 -15.73
CA LEU A 330 10.78 -1.06 -15.98
C LEU A 330 11.21 -2.21 -15.06
N VAL A 331 10.91 -2.12 -13.77
CA VAL A 331 11.18 -3.20 -12.80
C VAL A 331 10.45 -4.48 -13.19
N GLN A 332 9.17 -4.39 -13.54
CA GLN A 332 8.39 -5.55 -14.00
C GLN A 332 8.95 -6.15 -15.30
N TRP A 333 9.45 -5.31 -16.22
CA TRP A 333 10.09 -5.77 -17.44
C TRP A 333 11.38 -6.55 -17.16
N ILE A 334 12.25 -6.02 -16.30
CA ILE A 334 13.49 -6.69 -15.85
C ILE A 334 13.13 -8.04 -15.23
N ARG A 335 12.13 -8.07 -14.32
CA ARG A 335 11.70 -9.31 -13.67
C ARG A 335 11.21 -10.35 -14.66
N LYS A 336 10.38 -9.97 -15.63
CA LYS A 336 9.86 -10.89 -16.67
C LYS A 336 10.92 -11.39 -17.63
N SER A 337 11.96 -10.60 -17.87
CA SER A 337 13.05 -10.95 -18.78
C SER A 337 14.07 -11.89 -18.13
N SER A 338 14.16 -11.89 -16.79
CA SER A 338 14.92 -12.88 -16.05
C SER A 338 14.09 -14.14 -15.83
N ASN A 339 14.49 -15.24 -16.47
CA ASN A 339 13.81 -16.55 -16.32
C ASN A 339 13.87 -17.12 -14.89
N GLU A 340 14.66 -16.50 -14.00
CA GLU A 340 14.95 -16.99 -12.64
C GLU A 340 14.06 -16.35 -11.57
N LEU A 341 13.16 -15.44 -11.93
CA LEU A 341 12.41 -14.65 -10.95
C LEU A 341 10.95 -15.07 -10.81
N SER A 342 10.50 -15.14 -9.54
CA SER A 342 9.12 -15.45 -9.17
C SER A 342 8.11 -14.50 -9.83
N ARG A 343 6.99 -15.07 -10.28
CA ARG A 343 5.84 -14.34 -10.84
C ARG A 343 4.87 -13.83 -9.78
N ASP A 344 5.20 -13.97 -8.51
CA ASP A 344 4.39 -13.47 -7.39
C ASP A 344 4.19 -11.94 -7.50
N PRO A 345 2.93 -11.46 -7.58
CA PRO A 345 2.59 -10.05 -7.58
C PRO A 345 2.97 -9.31 -6.29
N GLU A 346 2.92 -9.97 -5.13
CA GLU A 346 3.20 -9.30 -3.85
C GLU A 346 4.70 -9.05 -3.69
N ALA A 347 5.52 -10.06 -3.95
CA ALA A 347 6.97 -9.89 -4.10
C ALA A 347 7.33 -8.82 -5.14
N ALA A 348 6.56 -8.70 -6.24
CA ALA A 348 6.76 -7.65 -7.24
C ALA A 348 6.64 -6.25 -6.66
N ALA A 349 5.55 -6.01 -5.92
CA ALA A 349 5.26 -4.71 -5.33
C ALA A 349 6.32 -4.34 -4.27
N GLN A 350 6.79 -5.31 -3.49
CA GLN A 350 7.86 -5.09 -2.51
C GLN A 350 9.19 -4.70 -3.17
N VAL A 351 9.59 -5.40 -4.24
CA VAL A 351 10.81 -5.08 -5.00
C VAL A 351 10.71 -3.70 -5.64
N GLU A 352 9.55 -3.37 -6.24
CA GLU A 352 9.30 -2.04 -6.82
C GLU A 352 9.43 -0.93 -5.76
N GLU A 353 8.82 -1.11 -4.60
CA GLU A 353 8.88 -0.15 -3.49
C GLU A 353 10.32 0.04 -2.98
N GLN A 354 11.09 -1.05 -2.82
CA GLN A 354 12.47 -0.97 -2.36
C GLN A 354 13.38 -0.26 -3.38
N VAL A 355 13.25 -0.59 -4.67
CA VAL A 355 13.98 0.07 -5.75
C VAL A 355 13.65 1.56 -5.82
N TRP A 356 12.37 1.89 -5.73
CA TRP A 356 11.91 3.28 -5.71
C TRP A 356 12.55 4.05 -4.54
N ASN A 357 12.52 3.48 -3.34
CA ASN A 357 13.05 4.13 -2.16
C ASN A 357 14.57 4.29 -2.22
N GLU A 358 15.30 3.25 -2.60
CA GLU A 358 16.77 3.21 -2.63
C GLU A 358 17.36 4.19 -3.66
N PHE A 359 16.86 4.15 -4.90
CA PHE A 359 17.46 4.92 -5.99
C PHE A 359 16.89 6.33 -6.13
N PHE A 360 15.63 6.54 -5.75
CA PHE A 360 14.94 7.78 -6.07
C PHE A 360 14.69 8.60 -4.81
N CYS A 361 14.16 8.02 -3.73
CA CYS A 361 13.79 8.80 -2.53
C CYS A 361 14.93 9.10 -1.56
N GLN A 362 15.94 8.24 -1.42
CA GLN A 362 16.99 8.42 -0.42
C GLN A 362 17.75 9.75 -0.59
N GLY A 363 17.67 10.60 0.44
CA GLY A 363 18.41 11.87 0.51
C GLY A 363 17.91 12.97 -0.43
N VAL A 364 16.79 12.78 -1.14
CA VAL A 364 16.22 13.76 -2.06
C VAL A 364 15.00 14.43 -1.42
N GLY A 365 15.10 15.74 -1.14
CA GLY A 365 13.96 16.52 -0.68
C GLY A 365 12.86 16.64 -1.74
N VAL A 366 11.61 16.81 -1.31
CA VAL A 366 10.39 16.82 -2.14
C VAL A 366 10.49 17.78 -3.33
N VAL A 367 10.94 19.01 -3.10
CA VAL A 367 11.13 20.02 -4.16
C VAL A 367 12.09 19.52 -5.24
N ARG A 368 13.21 18.90 -4.81
CA ARG A 368 14.19 18.32 -5.74
C ARG A 368 13.61 17.11 -6.47
N MET A 369 12.84 16.27 -5.78
CA MET A 369 12.16 15.12 -6.39
C MET A 369 11.19 15.56 -7.48
N CYS A 370 10.40 16.60 -7.22
CA CYS A 370 9.47 17.16 -8.20
C CYS A 370 10.20 17.74 -9.41
N SER A 371 11.28 18.50 -9.18
CA SER A 371 12.12 19.04 -10.27
C SER A 371 12.78 17.93 -11.10
N LEU A 372 13.23 16.84 -10.45
CA LEU A 372 13.75 15.67 -11.15
C LEU A 372 12.66 14.98 -11.96
N ALA A 373 11.45 14.84 -11.41
CA ALA A 373 10.33 14.21 -12.11
C ALA A 373 9.90 15.02 -13.36
N GLU A 374 9.80 16.35 -13.24
CA GLU A 374 9.50 17.23 -14.38
C GLU A 374 10.57 17.13 -15.48
N ARG A 375 11.85 17.12 -15.07
CA ARG A 375 12.96 16.92 -16.01
C ARG A 375 12.90 15.53 -16.65
N TRP A 376 12.56 14.50 -15.88
CA TRP A 376 12.41 13.13 -16.37
C TRP A 376 11.32 13.04 -17.42
N GLU A 377 10.15 13.61 -17.18
CA GLU A 377 9.04 13.65 -18.15
C GLU A 377 9.43 14.33 -19.46
N MET A 378 10.13 15.47 -19.38
CA MET A 378 10.63 16.17 -20.56
C MET A 378 11.61 15.31 -21.36
N VAL A 379 12.54 14.62 -20.68
CA VAL A 379 13.50 13.72 -21.34
C VAL A 379 12.80 12.48 -21.91
N HIS A 380 11.85 11.90 -21.19
CA HIS A 380 11.06 10.76 -21.61
C HIS A 380 10.24 11.10 -22.87
N ALA A 381 9.51 12.21 -22.86
CA ALA A 381 8.78 12.69 -24.04
C ALA A 381 9.71 12.93 -25.24
N ALA A 382 10.90 13.51 -25.00
CA ALA A 382 11.89 13.68 -26.05
C ALA A 382 12.47 12.33 -26.55
N ALA A 383 12.65 11.33 -25.68
CA ALA A 383 13.11 10.00 -26.06
C ALA A 383 12.06 9.24 -26.86
N VAL A 384 10.78 9.31 -26.45
CA VAL A 384 9.64 8.78 -27.21
C VAL A 384 9.56 9.44 -28.59
N ALA A 385 9.74 10.76 -28.68
CA ALA A 385 9.71 11.49 -29.95
C ALA A 385 10.95 11.25 -30.84
N ARG A 386 12.10 10.95 -30.23
CA ARG A 386 13.37 10.69 -30.92
C ARG A 386 13.53 9.25 -31.40
N PHE A 387 12.61 8.36 -31.04
CA PHE A 387 12.67 6.96 -31.45
C PHE A 387 12.73 6.89 -32.98
N SER A 388 13.94 6.72 -33.51
CA SER A 388 14.23 6.99 -34.92
C SER A 388 13.69 5.86 -35.79
N GLU A 389 13.51 6.11 -37.10
CA GLU A 389 13.19 5.02 -38.04
C GLU A 389 14.24 3.90 -38.01
N ALA A 390 15.51 4.23 -37.74
CA ALA A 390 16.61 3.27 -37.63
C ALA A 390 16.49 2.40 -36.37
N ASP A 391 16.09 2.98 -35.24
CA ASP A 391 15.82 2.22 -34.02
C ASP A 391 14.59 1.34 -34.21
N ASN A 392 13.50 1.90 -34.75
CA ASN A 392 12.31 1.13 -35.13
C ASN A 392 12.65 -0.05 -36.04
N ALA A 393 13.54 0.13 -37.02
CA ALA A 393 13.98 -0.95 -37.89
C ALA A 393 14.70 -2.08 -37.12
N LEU A 394 15.56 -1.73 -36.15
CA LEU A 394 16.27 -2.71 -35.32
C LEU A 394 15.31 -3.48 -34.40
N TRP A 395 14.36 -2.77 -33.78
CA TRP A 395 13.37 -3.34 -32.87
C TRP A 395 12.31 -4.20 -33.55
N LEU A 396 11.90 -3.82 -34.76
CA LEU A 396 10.93 -4.58 -35.56
C LEU A 396 11.56 -5.78 -36.28
N GLY A 397 12.87 -5.97 -36.17
CA GLY A 397 13.59 -7.06 -36.84
C GLY A 397 13.77 -6.83 -38.34
N TYR A 398 13.71 -5.58 -38.79
CA TYR A 398 14.12 -5.19 -40.13
C TYR A 398 15.65 -5.03 -40.23
N ARG A 399 16.32 -4.76 -39.10
CA ARG A 399 17.78 -4.69 -38.96
C ARG A 399 18.27 -5.40 -37.69
N TRP A 400 19.53 -5.82 -37.64
CA TRP A 400 20.23 -6.36 -36.47
C TRP A 400 21.68 -5.86 -36.40
N PRO A 401 22.32 -5.79 -35.22
CA PRO A 401 23.72 -5.37 -35.13
C PRO A 401 24.64 -6.43 -35.76
N ALA A 402 25.76 -5.99 -36.34
CA ALA A 402 26.83 -6.89 -36.74
C ALA A 402 27.61 -7.37 -35.49
N LEU A 403 28.39 -8.44 -35.63
CA LEU A 403 29.26 -8.93 -34.54
C LEU A 403 30.34 -7.92 -34.14
N ARG A 404 30.66 -6.97 -35.03
CA ARG A 404 31.63 -5.90 -34.83
C ARG A 404 31.18 -4.62 -35.53
N SER A 405 31.55 -3.47 -34.95
CA SER A 405 31.24 -2.15 -35.49
C SER A 405 32.15 -1.71 -36.64
N ASP A 406 33.34 -2.30 -36.76
CA ASP A 406 34.35 -1.95 -37.78
C ASP A 406 34.28 -2.82 -39.04
N LEU A 407 33.17 -3.53 -39.25
CA LEU A 407 32.90 -4.27 -40.47
C LEU A 407 32.40 -3.33 -41.58
N PRO A 408 32.71 -3.60 -42.88
CA PRO A 408 33.34 -4.81 -43.41
C PRO A 408 34.85 -4.94 -43.14
N LEU A 409 35.37 -6.18 -43.15
CA LEU A 409 36.78 -6.47 -42.85
C LEU A 409 37.40 -7.37 -43.93
N ALA A 410 38.61 -7.02 -44.40
CA ALA A 410 39.37 -7.85 -45.33
C ALA A 410 40.23 -8.89 -44.59
N THR A 411 40.16 -10.15 -44.99
CA THR A 411 40.96 -11.26 -44.44
C THR A 411 41.13 -12.36 -45.48
N GLY A 412 42.38 -12.77 -45.73
CA GLY A 412 42.68 -13.86 -46.67
C GLY A 412 42.25 -13.56 -48.12
N GLY A 413 42.45 -12.32 -48.58
CA GLY A 413 42.09 -11.88 -49.94
C GLY A 413 40.59 -11.65 -50.17
N LEU A 414 39.76 -11.82 -49.13
CA LEU A 414 38.30 -11.63 -49.21
C LEU A 414 37.83 -10.57 -48.22
N GLU A 415 36.84 -9.79 -48.62
CA GLU A 415 36.12 -8.85 -47.77
C GLU A 415 34.87 -9.52 -47.17
N PHE A 416 34.70 -9.42 -45.86
CA PHE A 416 33.56 -9.93 -45.11
C PHE A 416 32.57 -8.81 -44.86
N VAL A 417 31.46 -8.80 -45.62
CA VAL A 417 30.41 -7.79 -45.52
C VAL A 417 29.22 -8.35 -44.74
N PRO A 418 28.87 -7.81 -43.57
CA PRO A 418 27.76 -8.31 -42.78
C PRO A 418 26.43 -7.94 -43.44
N LEU A 419 25.50 -8.90 -43.51
CA LEU A 419 24.15 -8.69 -44.01
C LEU A 419 23.25 -8.44 -42.80
N VAL A 420 23.07 -7.15 -42.47
CA VAL A 420 22.49 -6.68 -41.22
C VAL A 420 21.00 -6.32 -41.32
N ASP A 421 20.40 -6.46 -42.48
CA ASP A 421 19.01 -6.12 -42.72
C ASP A 421 18.37 -7.05 -43.77
N ARG A 422 17.05 -6.93 -43.89
CA ARG A 422 16.26 -7.73 -44.85
C ARG A 422 16.70 -7.51 -46.29
N ASP A 423 16.95 -6.25 -46.67
CA ASP A 423 17.20 -5.88 -48.06
C ASP A 423 18.56 -6.39 -48.53
N SER A 424 19.57 -6.32 -47.68
CA SER A 424 20.90 -6.91 -47.93
C SER A 424 20.86 -8.44 -48.02
N LEU A 425 20.06 -9.14 -47.19
CA LEU A 425 19.86 -10.59 -47.33
C LEU A 425 19.17 -10.97 -48.64
N LEU A 426 18.14 -10.22 -49.03
CA LEU A 426 17.40 -10.43 -50.28
C LEU A 426 18.31 -10.20 -51.49
N ALA A 427 18.99 -9.05 -51.53
CA ALA A 427 19.91 -8.70 -52.61
C ALA A 427 21.06 -9.70 -52.74
N GLU A 428 21.57 -10.22 -51.62
CA GLU A 428 22.60 -11.26 -51.66
C GLU A 428 22.03 -12.59 -52.16
N GLY A 429 20.85 -13.00 -51.66
CA GLY A 429 20.19 -14.23 -52.08
C GLY A 429 19.87 -14.27 -53.58
N GLU A 430 19.39 -13.14 -54.13
CA GLU A 430 19.15 -12.96 -55.56
C GLU A 430 20.46 -13.05 -56.36
N ALA A 431 21.48 -12.27 -55.96
CA ALA A 431 22.75 -12.21 -56.68
C ALA A 431 23.52 -13.54 -56.67
N MET A 432 23.39 -14.31 -55.59
CA MET A 432 24.06 -15.60 -55.41
C MET A 432 23.19 -16.79 -55.81
N GLU A 433 21.94 -16.54 -56.24
CA GLU A 433 20.94 -17.55 -56.61
C GLU A 433 20.76 -18.64 -55.52
N HIS A 434 20.64 -18.25 -54.24
CA HIS A 434 20.37 -19.18 -53.14
C HIS A 434 19.48 -18.61 -52.04
N CYS A 435 19.02 -19.48 -51.14
CA CYS A 435 17.95 -19.20 -50.17
C CYS A 435 18.34 -18.25 -49.01
N CYS A 436 19.43 -17.49 -49.10
CA CYS A 436 19.83 -16.54 -48.05
C CYS A 436 18.80 -15.41 -47.87
N GLY A 437 18.09 -15.04 -48.94
CA GLY A 437 16.99 -14.07 -48.90
C GLY A 437 15.68 -14.61 -48.32
N ASP A 438 15.60 -15.87 -47.88
CA ASP A 438 14.38 -16.42 -47.29
C ASP A 438 14.07 -15.72 -45.94
N SER A 439 12.79 -15.37 -45.75
CA SER A 439 12.21 -14.88 -44.50
C SER A 439 12.67 -15.62 -43.24
N ARG A 440 12.98 -16.93 -43.34
CA ARG A 440 13.53 -17.72 -42.22
C ARG A 440 14.89 -17.22 -41.73
N TYR A 441 15.79 -16.81 -42.63
CA TYR A 441 17.09 -16.26 -42.24
C TYR A 441 16.95 -14.86 -41.66
N GLN A 442 16.06 -14.03 -42.21
CA GLN A 442 15.74 -12.72 -41.64
C GLN A 442 15.33 -12.86 -40.17
N MET A 443 14.37 -13.74 -39.87
CA MET A 443 13.90 -13.95 -38.50
C MET A 443 15.03 -14.47 -37.59
N ARG A 444 15.84 -15.42 -38.07
CA ARG A 444 16.96 -15.96 -37.28
C ARG A 444 18.04 -14.93 -36.99
N CYS A 445 18.40 -14.10 -37.96
CA CYS A 445 19.38 -13.03 -37.76
C CYS A 445 18.82 -11.93 -36.85
N ALA A 446 17.57 -11.52 -37.05
CA ALA A 446 16.86 -10.61 -36.16
C ALA A 446 16.74 -11.15 -34.72
N GLN A 447 16.77 -12.48 -34.52
CA GLN A 447 16.78 -13.13 -33.21
C GLN A 447 18.18 -13.35 -32.63
N GLY A 448 19.22 -12.95 -33.35
CA GLY A 448 20.61 -13.25 -33.01
C GLY A 448 20.91 -14.74 -32.96
N LEU A 449 20.12 -15.58 -33.63
CA LEU A 449 20.35 -17.02 -33.73
C LEU A 449 21.45 -17.35 -34.74
N CYS A 450 21.64 -16.50 -35.74
CA CYS A 450 22.78 -16.56 -36.64
C CYS A 450 23.15 -15.16 -37.15
N GLN A 451 24.30 -15.08 -37.80
CA GLN A 451 24.80 -13.91 -38.53
C GLN A 451 25.24 -14.36 -39.92
N ILE A 452 24.93 -13.57 -40.94
CA ILE A 452 25.27 -13.92 -42.31
C ILE A 452 26.17 -12.85 -42.90
N PHE A 453 27.23 -13.30 -43.57
CA PHE A 453 28.21 -12.46 -44.23
C PHE A 453 28.27 -12.81 -45.72
N SER A 454 28.33 -11.78 -46.55
CA SER A 454 28.75 -11.87 -47.94
C SER A 454 30.28 -11.85 -47.99
N LEU A 455 30.88 -12.87 -48.61
CA LEU A 455 32.32 -12.90 -48.88
C LEU A 455 32.51 -12.37 -50.29
N ARG A 456 33.30 -11.30 -50.41
CA ARG A 456 33.57 -10.62 -51.68
C ARG A 456 35.05 -10.70 -52.02
N SER A 457 35.37 -10.91 -53.28
CA SER A 457 36.75 -10.80 -53.77
C SER A 457 37.25 -9.35 -53.70
N GLU A 458 38.54 -9.13 -53.90
CA GLU A 458 39.13 -7.78 -54.00
C GLU A 458 38.47 -6.91 -55.10
N ARG A 459 37.84 -7.54 -56.10
CA ARG A 459 37.09 -6.86 -57.16
C ARG A 459 35.63 -6.60 -56.80
N GLY A 460 35.22 -6.89 -55.56
CA GLY A 460 33.85 -6.77 -55.06
C GLY A 460 32.90 -7.88 -55.52
N ALA A 461 33.38 -8.91 -56.24
CA ALA A 461 32.54 -10.00 -56.71
C ALA A 461 32.13 -10.91 -55.54
N ARG A 462 30.84 -11.20 -55.41
CA ARG A 462 30.31 -12.12 -54.38
C ARG A 462 30.75 -13.55 -54.71
N VAL A 463 31.51 -14.18 -53.82
CA VAL A 463 32.09 -15.51 -54.04
C VAL A 463 31.52 -16.58 -53.11
N ALA A 464 31.05 -16.20 -51.93
CA ALA A 464 30.40 -17.11 -50.99
C ALA A 464 29.54 -16.36 -49.97
N THR A 465 28.67 -17.09 -49.27
CA THR A 465 27.97 -16.62 -48.07
C THR A 465 28.35 -17.48 -46.88
N LEU A 466 28.59 -16.83 -45.74
CA LEU A 466 28.99 -17.44 -44.48
C LEU A 466 27.91 -17.21 -43.42
N GLU A 467 27.25 -18.27 -42.97
CA GLU A 467 26.38 -18.28 -41.80
C GLU A 467 27.19 -18.69 -40.56
N MET A 468 27.14 -17.86 -39.53
CA MET A 468 27.77 -18.11 -38.24
C MET A 468 26.75 -18.12 -37.11
N THR A 469 27.08 -18.81 -36.04
CA THR A 469 26.32 -18.81 -34.78
C THR A 469 27.22 -18.46 -33.60
N VAL A 470 26.64 -17.91 -32.53
CA VAL A 470 27.35 -17.67 -31.27
C VAL A 470 26.84 -18.65 -30.23
N SER A 471 27.74 -19.42 -29.61
CA SER A 471 27.39 -20.41 -28.59
C SER A 471 26.77 -19.73 -27.36
N ASN A 472 26.05 -20.51 -26.55
CA ASN A 472 25.38 -20.03 -25.34
C ASN A 472 26.18 -20.33 -24.06
N ASP A 473 27.45 -20.71 -24.20
CA ASP A 473 28.29 -21.10 -23.08
C ASP A 473 28.75 -19.90 -22.26
N ALA A 474 29.25 -20.14 -21.05
CA ALA A 474 29.85 -19.10 -20.20
C ALA A 474 30.99 -18.33 -20.89
N LYS A 475 31.65 -18.98 -21.87
CA LYS A 475 32.60 -18.36 -22.79
C LYS A 475 32.05 -18.51 -24.22
N PRO A 476 31.25 -17.54 -24.70
CA PRO A 476 30.59 -17.64 -25.99
C PRO A 476 31.61 -17.63 -27.12
N LEU A 477 31.50 -18.60 -28.03
CA LEU A 477 32.35 -18.73 -29.21
C LEU A 477 31.53 -18.56 -30.49
N VAL A 478 32.14 -17.93 -31.49
CA VAL A 478 31.62 -17.85 -32.86
C VAL A 478 31.98 -19.13 -33.61
N GLU A 479 31.00 -19.74 -34.25
CA GLU A 479 31.14 -20.99 -35.00
C GLU A 479 30.61 -20.85 -36.42
N ILE A 480 31.26 -21.51 -37.38
CA ILE A 480 30.77 -21.60 -38.75
C ILE A 480 29.66 -22.64 -38.79
N ARG A 481 28.44 -22.20 -39.08
CA ARG A 481 27.30 -23.08 -39.29
C ARG A 481 27.21 -23.55 -40.73
N GLN A 482 27.41 -22.63 -41.68
CA GLN A 482 27.31 -22.94 -43.09
C GLN A 482 28.17 -21.99 -43.93
N LEU A 483 28.79 -22.52 -44.99
CA LEU A 483 29.50 -21.75 -46.02
C LEU A 483 29.09 -22.27 -47.40
N ARG A 484 28.56 -21.40 -48.26
CA ARG A 484 28.06 -21.78 -49.60
C ARG A 484 28.57 -20.85 -50.69
N ALA A 485 28.88 -21.44 -51.84
CA ALA A 485 29.11 -20.71 -53.08
C ALA A 485 27.76 -20.40 -53.78
N PRO A 486 27.76 -19.65 -54.91
CA PRO A 486 26.54 -19.42 -55.68
C PRO A 486 25.78 -20.72 -56.00
N LYS A 487 24.46 -20.65 -56.10
CA LYS A 487 23.56 -21.80 -56.36
C LYS A 487 23.68 -22.91 -55.32
N ASN A 488 23.94 -22.55 -54.06
CA ASN A 488 24.25 -23.49 -52.96
C ASN A 488 25.47 -24.39 -53.23
N GLY A 489 26.37 -23.97 -54.13
CA GLY A 489 27.55 -24.73 -54.52
C GLY A 489 28.58 -24.94 -53.41
N LYS A 490 29.62 -25.72 -53.71
CA LYS A 490 30.75 -25.95 -52.80
C LYS A 490 31.67 -24.72 -52.79
N PRO A 491 31.99 -24.13 -51.63
CA PRO A 491 32.93 -23.02 -51.53
C PRO A 491 34.36 -23.46 -51.89
N THR A 492 35.14 -22.54 -52.46
CA THR A 492 36.55 -22.76 -52.81
C THR A 492 37.41 -22.99 -51.56
N ALA A 493 38.60 -23.56 -51.74
CA ALA A 493 39.55 -23.75 -50.64
C ALA A 493 39.95 -22.41 -49.99
N GLU A 494 40.10 -21.38 -50.81
CA GLU A 494 40.37 -20.00 -50.40
C GLU A 494 39.24 -19.45 -49.51
N CYS A 495 37.98 -19.57 -49.92
CA CYS A 495 36.83 -19.16 -49.10
C CYS A 495 36.79 -19.87 -47.74
N LYS A 496 37.10 -21.18 -47.72
CA LYS A 496 37.15 -21.96 -46.47
C LYS A 496 38.29 -21.51 -45.56
N ALA A 497 39.46 -21.21 -46.12
CA ALA A 497 40.61 -20.73 -45.37
C ALA A 497 40.33 -19.34 -44.79
N ALA A 498 39.84 -18.41 -45.60
CA ALA A 498 39.47 -17.06 -45.17
C ALA A 498 38.40 -17.08 -44.06
N ALA A 499 37.33 -17.89 -44.21
CA ALA A 499 36.28 -18.00 -43.21
C ALA A 499 36.81 -18.54 -41.86
N LYS A 500 37.71 -19.53 -41.89
CA LYS A 500 38.36 -20.05 -40.67
C LYS A 500 39.21 -18.98 -39.99
N THR A 501 40.00 -18.23 -40.75
CA THR A 501 40.81 -17.13 -40.22
C THR A 501 39.94 -16.04 -39.61
N PHE A 502 38.85 -15.67 -40.28
CA PHE A 502 37.90 -14.67 -39.79
C PHE A 502 37.27 -15.09 -38.46
N VAL A 503 36.80 -16.34 -38.34
CA VAL A 503 36.25 -16.85 -37.07
C VAL A 503 37.30 -16.95 -35.98
N ALA A 504 38.53 -17.39 -36.30
CA ALA A 504 39.63 -17.41 -35.34
C ALA A 504 39.94 -16.01 -34.81
N MET A 505 39.85 -14.99 -35.67
CA MET A 505 39.99 -13.60 -35.25
C MET A 505 38.85 -13.18 -34.32
N LEU A 506 37.59 -13.49 -34.64
CA LEU A 506 36.45 -13.15 -33.78
C LEU A 506 36.51 -13.80 -32.39
N ASN A 507 37.12 -14.99 -32.29
CA ASN A 507 37.29 -15.72 -31.04
C ASN A 507 38.59 -15.39 -30.30
N ASP A 508 39.44 -14.49 -30.81
CA ASP A 508 40.72 -14.14 -30.19
C ASP A 508 40.50 -13.14 -29.03
N PRO A 509 40.69 -13.55 -27.77
CA PRO A 509 40.44 -12.68 -26.61
C PRO A 509 41.46 -11.53 -26.51
N THR A 510 42.63 -11.65 -27.14
CA THR A 510 43.71 -10.65 -27.07
C THR A 510 43.44 -9.45 -27.97
N LYS A 511 42.59 -9.61 -28.98
CA LYS A 511 42.26 -8.55 -29.93
C LYS A 511 41.12 -7.63 -29.47
N GLY A 512 40.66 -7.80 -28.22
CA GLY A 512 39.72 -6.89 -27.58
C GLY A 512 38.34 -6.81 -28.24
N TYR A 513 37.96 -7.82 -29.02
CA TYR A 513 36.66 -7.82 -29.69
C TYR A 513 35.54 -8.03 -28.67
N MET A 514 34.81 -6.95 -28.41
CA MET A 514 33.69 -6.91 -27.49
C MET A 514 32.45 -7.55 -28.14
N LEU A 515 32.43 -8.90 -28.22
CA LEU A 515 31.19 -9.66 -28.45
C LEU A 515 30.12 -9.33 -27.39
N SER A 516 30.52 -8.72 -26.27
CA SER A 516 29.64 -8.25 -25.19
C SER A 516 28.47 -7.44 -25.71
N ASP A 517 28.68 -6.51 -26.63
CA ASP A 517 27.61 -5.60 -27.10
C ASP A 517 26.56 -6.39 -27.90
N TYR A 518 27.03 -7.29 -28.77
CA TYR A 518 26.16 -8.19 -29.53
C TYR A 518 25.43 -9.18 -28.62
N LEU A 519 26.10 -9.73 -27.62
CA LEU A 519 25.53 -10.68 -26.66
C LEU A 519 24.50 -10.00 -25.76
N GLN A 520 24.78 -8.79 -25.30
CA GLN A 520 23.86 -7.96 -24.54
C GLN A 520 22.61 -7.71 -25.38
N TRP A 521 22.75 -7.23 -26.62
CA TRP A 521 21.63 -7.09 -27.56
C TRP A 521 20.85 -8.39 -27.77
N ARG A 522 21.54 -9.52 -27.97
CA ARG A 522 20.90 -10.83 -28.21
C ARG A 522 20.05 -11.25 -27.01
N GLN A 523 20.55 -11.03 -25.80
CA GLN A 523 19.85 -11.36 -24.56
C GLN A 523 18.68 -10.43 -24.29
N THR A 524 18.85 -9.12 -24.47
CA THR A 524 17.82 -8.11 -24.17
C THR A 524 16.74 -8.00 -25.25
N ILE A 525 17.12 -8.16 -26.52
CA ILE A 525 16.27 -7.87 -27.70
C ILE A 525 16.10 -9.09 -28.59
N GLY A 526 17.21 -9.72 -28.98
CA GLY A 526 17.21 -10.80 -29.98
C GLY A 526 16.31 -11.98 -29.59
N ARG A 527 16.29 -12.39 -28.32
CA ARG A 527 15.46 -13.52 -27.88
C ARG A 527 13.99 -13.17 -27.64
N GLN A 528 13.63 -11.89 -27.68
CA GLN A 528 12.27 -11.44 -27.42
C GLN A 528 11.36 -11.66 -28.63
N SER A 529 10.07 -11.94 -28.38
CA SER A 529 9.05 -11.98 -29.44
C SER A 529 8.87 -10.60 -30.07
N LEU A 530 8.38 -10.54 -31.32
CA LEU A 530 8.15 -9.26 -32.01
C LEU A 530 7.27 -8.30 -31.20
N THR A 531 6.23 -8.82 -30.55
CA THR A 531 5.36 -8.05 -29.65
C THR A 531 6.15 -7.48 -28.47
N SER A 532 7.01 -8.29 -27.86
CA SER A 532 7.84 -7.88 -26.72
C SER A 532 8.88 -6.83 -27.11
N ARG A 533 9.47 -6.95 -28.31
CA ARG A 533 10.39 -5.95 -28.87
C ARG A 533 9.69 -4.63 -29.17
N LYS A 534 8.50 -4.67 -29.79
CA LYS A 534 7.67 -3.48 -30.00
C LYS A 534 7.37 -2.77 -28.69
N LYS A 535 7.03 -3.55 -27.66
CA LYS A 535 6.78 -3.02 -26.31
C LYS A 535 8.04 -2.40 -25.73
N TYR A 536 9.18 -3.08 -25.79
CA TYR A 536 10.43 -2.53 -25.28
C TYR A 536 10.76 -1.20 -25.96
N ALA A 537 10.72 -1.18 -27.29
CA ALA A 537 11.03 0.00 -28.10
C ALA A 537 10.13 1.20 -27.75
N ALA A 538 8.82 0.98 -27.73
CA ALA A 538 7.86 2.05 -27.52
C ALA A 538 7.76 2.52 -26.06
N GLU A 539 8.05 1.64 -25.09
CA GLU A 539 7.74 1.88 -23.69
C GLU A 539 8.97 1.80 -22.77
N ILE A 540 9.84 0.81 -22.92
CA ILE A 540 10.93 0.54 -21.95
C ILE A 540 12.18 1.38 -22.24
N GLU A 541 12.61 1.43 -23.49
CA GLU A 541 13.82 2.18 -23.89
C GLU A 541 13.72 3.67 -23.54
N PRO A 542 12.60 4.38 -23.80
CA PRO A 542 12.46 5.77 -23.37
C PRO A 542 12.55 5.94 -21.85
N ILE A 543 12.03 4.98 -21.07
CA ILE A 543 12.10 4.99 -19.61
C ILE A 543 13.56 4.85 -19.15
N ILE A 544 14.33 3.95 -19.76
CA ILE A 544 15.76 3.76 -19.46
C ILE A 544 16.52 5.06 -19.74
N GLN A 545 16.40 5.61 -20.95
CA GLN A 545 17.11 6.83 -21.34
C GLN A 545 16.77 8.03 -20.43
N ALA A 546 15.50 8.20 -20.08
CA ALA A 546 15.07 9.24 -19.15
C ALA A 546 15.65 9.04 -17.76
N THR A 547 15.68 7.78 -17.28
CA THR A 547 16.19 7.43 -15.96
C THR A 547 17.68 7.70 -15.85
N GLU A 548 18.50 7.19 -16.77
CA GLU A 548 19.95 7.37 -16.74
C GLU A 548 20.37 8.84 -16.88
N LYS A 549 19.66 9.60 -17.73
CA LYS A 549 19.98 11.00 -17.99
C LYS A 549 19.64 11.91 -16.80
N VAL A 550 18.53 11.64 -16.11
CA VAL A 550 18.08 12.48 -14.99
C VAL A 550 18.69 12.03 -13.67
N PHE A 551 18.73 10.72 -13.44
CA PHE A 551 19.26 10.11 -12.23
C PHE A 551 20.65 9.56 -12.53
N LYS A 552 21.65 10.44 -12.65
CA LYS A 552 23.04 10.14 -13.06
C LYS A 552 23.75 8.98 -12.33
N LYS A 553 23.21 8.49 -11.20
CA LYS A 553 23.75 7.37 -10.42
C LYS A 553 23.02 6.04 -10.70
N VAL A 554 22.01 6.05 -11.55
CA VAL A 554 21.14 4.92 -11.83
C VAL A 554 21.34 4.54 -13.29
N SER A 555 22.21 3.56 -13.56
CA SER A 555 22.28 2.90 -14.88
C SER A 555 21.27 1.77 -14.96
N TYR A 556 20.89 1.37 -16.17
CA TYR A 556 20.07 0.18 -16.38
C TYR A 556 20.70 -1.06 -15.73
N ASP A 557 22.02 -1.23 -15.86
CA ASP A 557 22.72 -2.38 -15.29
C ASP A 557 22.66 -2.38 -13.76
N ALA A 558 22.89 -1.23 -13.11
CA ALA A 558 22.79 -1.12 -11.66
C ALA A 558 21.37 -1.41 -11.16
N LEU A 559 20.36 -0.89 -11.86
CA LEU A 559 18.96 -1.15 -11.57
C LEU A 559 18.61 -2.63 -11.75
N SER A 560 19.05 -3.23 -12.86
CA SER A 560 18.79 -4.62 -13.22
C SER A 560 19.40 -5.59 -12.20
N SER A 561 20.68 -5.41 -11.86
CA SER A 561 21.35 -6.19 -10.83
C SER A 561 20.61 -6.12 -9.49
N ARG A 562 20.18 -4.92 -9.09
CA ARG A 562 19.49 -4.73 -7.81
C ARG A 562 18.09 -5.35 -7.80
N VAL A 563 17.33 -5.22 -8.90
CA VAL A 563 16.01 -5.87 -9.05
C VAL A 563 16.13 -7.39 -8.95
N ILE A 564 17.16 -7.98 -9.56
CA ILE A 564 17.43 -9.42 -9.51
C ILE A 564 17.76 -9.83 -8.07
N GLU A 565 18.68 -9.14 -7.41
CA GLU A 565 19.07 -9.40 -6.03
C GLU A 565 17.87 -9.39 -5.07
N LEU A 566 17.08 -8.30 -5.10
CA LEU A 566 15.89 -8.16 -4.25
C LEU A 566 14.83 -9.21 -4.54
N SER A 567 14.66 -9.59 -5.81
CA SER A 567 13.70 -10.63 -6.20
C SER A 567 14.13 -12.03 -5.74
N LEU A 568 15.44 -12.30 -5.61
CA LEU A 568 15.96 -13.55 -5.03
C LEU A 568 15.80 -13.57 -3.51
N LEU A 569 16.06 -12.45 -2.84
CA LEU A 569 15.87 -12.31 -1.38
C LEU A 569 14.40 -12.52 -0.98
N SER A 570 13.46 -11.92 -1.72
CA SER A 570 12.03 -12.07 -1.48
C SER A 570 11.57 -13.53 -1.61
N GLN A 571 12.08 -14.28 -2.60
CA GLN A 571 11.76 -15.70 -2.76
C GLN A 571 12.23 -16.56 -1.58
N ASN A 572 13.43 -16.29 -1.05
CA ASN A 572 13.97 -17.04 0.08
C ASN A 572 13.15 -16.80 1.36
N LEU A 573 12.64 -15.58 1.57
CA LEU A 573 11.77 -15.26 2.70
C LEU A 573 10.41 -15.99 2.60
N SER A 574 9.79 -16.00 1.42
CA SER A 574 8.53 -16.71 1.21
C SER A 574 8.68 -18.23 1.37
N ALA A 575 9.80 -18.81 0.94
CA ALA A 575 10.08 -20.24 1.10
C ALA A 575 10.25 -20.64 2.58
N ASN A 576 10.86 -19.78 3.40
CA ASN A 576 11.04 -20.03 4.83
C ASN A 576 9.75 -19.89 5.63
N ASN A 577 8.80 -19.06 5.19
CA ASN A 577 7.50 -18.90 5.85
C ASN A 577 6.51 -20.05 5.53
N HIS A 578 6.85 -20.99 4.66
CA HIS A 578 6.02 -22.15 4.33
C HIS A 578 6.61 -23.47 4.84
N SER A 579 7.81 -23.44 5.44
CA SER A 579 8.49 -24.58 6.06
C SER A 579 8.40 -24.60 7.59
N VAL A 580 7.76 -23.57 8.17
CA VAL A 580 7.36 -23.47 9.58
C VAL A 580 5.84 -23.60 9.65
#